data_AF-A0A820E6Q9-F1
#
_entry.id   AF-A0A820E6Q9-F1
#
_cell.length_a   1.000
_cell.length_b   1.000
_cell.length_c   1.000
_cell.angle_alpha   90.00
_cell.angle_beta   90.00
_cell.angle_gamma   90.00
#
_symmetry.space_group_name_H-M   'P 1'
#
loop_
_entity.id
_entity.type
_entity.pdbx_description
1 polymer ?
#
loop_
_entity_poly.entity_id
_entity_poly.type
_entity_poly.pdbx_seq_one_letter_code
_entity_poly.pdbx_strand_id
1 'polypeptide(L)'
;AGGQGKGSSLEQLSYPQGILVDHLSNVYVADSWNHRIMRWLAGANEGSTIAGGNGKGKETNQFHLLGGILFDRQGNLCVIDVGNNRVQKFDLNIN
;
A
#
# COMPACT_ATOMS: atom_id res chain seq x y z
N ALA A 1 -5.22 -11.21 3.29
CA ALA A 1 -4.85 -10.07 2.43
C ALA A 1 -4.79 -10.55 0.99
N GLY A 2 -5.66 -10.04 0.12
CA GLY A 2 -5.87 -10.62 -1.22
C GLY A 2 -6.49 -12.02 -1.17
N GLY A 3 -6.37 -12.77 -2.26
CA GLY A 3 -6.81 -14.16 -2.38
C GLY A 3 -8.03 -14.39 -3.27
N GLN A 4 -8.70 -13.32 -3.72
CA GLN A 4 -9.87 -13.39 -4.61
C GLN A 4 -9.52 -13.14 -6.09
N GLY A 5 -8.33 -13.55 -6.50
CA GLY A 5 -7.82 -13.38 -7.86
C GLY A 5 -7.24 -11.98 -8.16
N LYS A 6 -6.85 -11.78 -9.42
CA LYS A 6 -6.30 -10.52 -9.92
C LYS A 6 -7.43 -9.51 -10.16
N GLY A 7 -7.30 -8.31 -9.61
CA GLY A 7 -8.25 -7.21 -9.84
C GLY A 7 -8.01 -6.04 -8.89
N SER A 8 -9.00 -5.14 -8.78
CA SER A 8 -8.90 -3.88 -8.03
C SER A 8 -9.93 -3.74 -6.91
N SER A 9 -10.79 -4.74 -6.69
CA SER A 9 -11.68 -4.79 -5.51
C SER A 9 -10.88 -4.87 -4.21
N LEU A 10 -11.55 -4.70 -3.06
CA LEU A 10 -10.90 -4.62 -1.75
C LEU A 10 -10.34 -5.96 -1.26
N GLU A 11 -10.72 -7.07 -1.89
CA GLU A 11 -10.24 -8.44 -1.63
C GLU A 11 -9.24 -8.91 -2.69
N GLN A 12 -8.93 -8.05 -3.66
CA GLN A 12 -8.10 -8.36 -4.82
C GLN A 12 -6.82 -7.52 -4.85
N LEU A 13 -5.80 -8.06 -5.52
CA LEU A 13 -4.51 -7.42 -5.74
C LEU A 13 -4.11 -7.56 -7.22
N SER A 14 -3.24 -6.71 -7.69
CA SER A 14 -2.66 -6.73 -9.04
C SER A 14 -1.16 -6.49 -8.97
N TYR A 15 -0.38 -7.56 -9.20
CA TYR A 15 1.09 -7.58 -9.12
C TYR A 15 1.63 -6.92 -7.83
N PRO A 16 1.30 -7.44 -6.63
CA PRO A 16 1.85 -6.89 -5.40
C PRO A 16 3.38 -7.09 -5.34
N GLN A 17 4.12 -6.08 -4.87
CA GLN A 17 5.61 -6.08 -4.86
C GLN A 17 6.22 -5.90 -3.47
N GLY A 18 5.43 -5.53 -2.47
CA GLY A 18 5.89 -5.26 -1.12
C GLY A 18 4.86 -5.65 -0.07
N ILE A 19 5.34 -6.13 1.07
CA ILE A 19 4.52 -6.53 2.21
C ILE A 19 5.16 -6.07 3.51
N LEU A 20 4.34 -5.72 4.48
CA LEU A 20 4.72 -5.43 5.85
C LEU A 20 3.63 -5.93 6.79
N VAL A 21 4.00 -6.38 7.99
CA VAL A 21 3.06 -6.80 9.03
C VAL A 21 3.40 -6.03 10.30
N ASP A 22 2.40 -5.42 10.93
CA ASP A 22 2.59 -4.72 12.21
C ASP A 22 2.44 -5.66 13.43
N HIS A 23 2.69 -5.13 14.63
CA HIS A 23 2.61 -5.88 15.89
C HIS A 23 1.18 -6.33 16.25
N LEU A 24 0.16 -5.78 15.58
CA LEU A 24 -1.25 -6.18 15.73
C LEU A 24 -1.66 -7.21 14.66
N SER A 25 -0.71 -7.73 13.88
CA SER A 25 -0.94 -8.65 12.76
C SER A 25 -1.75 -8.04 11.61
N ASN A 26 -1.80 -6.71 11.49
CA ASN A 26 -2.35 -6.08 10.29
C ASN A 26 -1.34 -6.22 9.15
N VAL A 27 -1.84 -6.52 7.95
CA VAL A 27 -1.03 -6.75 6.75
C VAL A 27 -1.15 -5.56 5.82
N TYR A 28 -0.01 -5.03 5.39
CA TYR A 28 0.08 -3.92 4.45
C TYR A 28 0.71 -4.43 3.16
N VAL A 29 0.14 -4.07 2.01
CA VAL A 29 0.59 -4.56 0.71
C VAL A 29 0.72 -3.41 -0.27
N ALA A 30 1.86 -3.36 -0.96
CA ALA A 30 2.09 -2.49 -2.11
C ALA A 30 1.47 -3.11 -3.37
N ASP A 31 0.22 -2.75 -3.65
CA ASP A 31 -0.58 -3.24 -4.77
C ASP A 31 -0.23 -2.48 -6.06
N SER A 32 0.83 -2.95 -6.72
CA SER A 32 1.67 -2.08 -7.56
C SER A 32 1.02 -1.69 -8.88
N TRP A 33 0.25 -2.58 -9.49
CA TRP A 33 -0.50 -2.27 -10.71
C TRP A 33 -1.83 -1.58 -10.46
N ASN A 34 -2.29 -1.54 -9.21
CA ASN A 34 -3.43 -0.72 -8.80
C ASN A 34 -2.98 0.63 -8.21
N HIS A 35 -1.68 0.93 -8.19
CA HIS A 35 -1.12 2.20 -7.73
C HIS A 35 -1.59 2.61 -6.33
N ARG A 36 -1.64 1.64 -5.40
CA ARG A 36 -2.15 1.85 -4.04
C ARG A 36 -1.42 1.01 -2.99
N ILE A 37 -1.45 1.47 -1.75
CA ILE A 37 -1.09 0.70 -0.57
C ILE A 37 -2.38 0.27 0.14
N MET A 38 -2.51 -1.02 0.35
CA MET A 38 -3.67 -1.63 0.98
C MET A 38 -3.32 -2.11 2.39
N ARG A 39 -4.26 -2.00 3.33
CA ARG A 39 -4.18 -2.53 4.69
C ARG A 39 -5.31 -3.54 4.93
N TRP A 40 -4.99 -4.71 5.45
CA TRP A 40 -5.94 -5.66 6.04
C TRP A 40 -5.75 -5.70 7.54
N LEU A 41 -6.83 -5.57 8.30
CA LEU A 41 -6.80 -5.89 9.72
C LEU A 41 -6.66 -7.40 9.93
N ALA A 42 -6.13 -7.82 11.07
CA ALA A 42 -6.03 -9.23 11.41
C ALA A 42 -7.40 -9.93 11.30
N GLY A 43 -7.48 -10.97 10.47
CA GLY A 43 -8.72 -11.72 10.22
C GLY A 43 -9.72 -11.04 9.26
N ALA A 44 -9.43 -9.87 8.70
CA ALA A 44 -10.31 -9.22 7.74
C ALA A 44 -10.31 -9.90 6.37
N ASN A 45 -11.49 -9.99 5.75
CA ASN A 45 -11.67 -10.53 4.39
C ASN A 45 -11.36 -9.49 3.31
N GLU A 46 -11.64 -8.23 3.59
CA GLU A 46 -11.36 -7.08 2.71
C GLU A 46 -10.33 -6.14 3.34
N GLY A 47 -9.65 -5.38 2.49
CA GLY A 47 -8.69 -4.38 2.91
C GLY A 47 -9.23 -2.96 2.73
N SER A 48 -8.43 -1.97 3.11
CA SER A 48 -8.68 -0.56 2.81
C SER A 48 -7.47 0.08 2.16
N THR A 49 -7.70 1.02 1.24
CA THR A 49 -6.63 1.84 0.68
C THR A 49 -6.22 2.88 1.71
N ILE A 50 -4.94 2.88 2.09
CA ILE A 50 -4.39 3.83 3.08
C ILE A 50 -3.46 4.87 2.47
N ALA A 51 -2.99 4.62 1.25
CA ALA A 51 -2.24 5.57 0.42
C ALA A 51 -2.39 5.18 -1.06
N GLY A 52 -2.27 6.14 -1.96
CA GLY A 52 -2.46 5.95 -3.40
C GLY A 52 -3.93 5.86 -3.79
N GLY A 53 -4.23 5.05 -4.80
CA GLY A 53 -5.58 4.88 -5.34
C GLY A 53 -6.01 5.98 -6.30
N ASN A 54 -5.20 7.04 -6.46
CA ASN A 54 -5.45 8.16 -7.40
C ASN A 54 -4.81 7.95 -8.78
N GLY A 55 -4.59 6.69 -9.14
CA GLY A 55 -4.01 6.27 -10.41
C GLY A 55 -2.49 6.44 -10.51
N LYS A 56 -1.98 6.12 -11.70
CA LYS A 56 -0.57 6.28 -12.05
C LYS A 56 -0.23 7.76 -12.20
N GLY A 57 0.82 8.22 -11.53
CA GLY A 57 1.30 9.59 -11.70
C GLY A 57 2.38 9.97 -10.70
N LYS A 58 2.77 11.23 -10.71
CA LYS A 58 3.87 11.81 -9.91
C LYS A 58 3.38 12.82 -8.85
N GLU A 59 2.09 13.12 -8.83
CA GLU A 59 1.52 14.03 -7.84
C GLU A 59 1.50 13.36 -6.45
N THR A 60 1.13 14.14 -5.43
CA THR A 60 0.91 13.62 -4.09
C THR A 60 -0.14 12.51 -4.13
N ASN A 61 0.12 11.42 -3.42
CA ASN A 61 -0.80 10.28 -3.34
C ASN A 61 -1.11 9.61 -4.70
N GLN A 62 -0.21 9.77 -5.68
CA GLN A 62 -0.11 8.96 -6.90
C GLN A 62 1.21 8.19 -6.90
N PHE A 63 1.21 7.03 -7.55
CA PHE A 63 2.37 6.14 -7.61
C PHE A 63 2.61 5.57 -9.00
N HIS A 64 3.85 5.24 -9.31
CA HIS A 64 4.23 4.54 -10.52
C HIS A 64 5.16 3.38 -10.17
N LEU A 65 4.70 2.14 -10.34
CA LEU A 65 5.44 0.92 -10.01
C LEU A 65 5.96 0.93 -8.56
N LEU A 66 5.08 0.61 -7.63
CA LEU A 66 5.46 0.48 -6.23
C LEU A 66 6.45 -0.67 -6.04
N GLY A 67 7.39 -0.47 -5.11
CA GLY A 67 8.30 -1.51 -4.63
C GLY A 67 7.96 -1.87 -3.19
N GLY A 68 8.94 -1.70 -2.30
CA GLY A 68 8.80 -1.97 -0.87
C GLY A 68 8.10 -0.85 -0.08
N ILE A 69 7.65 -1.23 1.12
CA ILE A 69 7.09 -0.34 2.15
C ILE A 69 7.73 -0.64 3.50
N LEU A 70 7.84 0.36 4.36
CA LEU A 70 8.27 0.20 5.76
C LEU A 70 7.60 1.25 6.66
N PHE A 71 7.48 0.94 7.94
CA PHE A 71 7.16 1.95 8.95
C PHE A 71 8.43 2.53 9.55
N ASP A 72 8.48 3.83 9.73
CA ASP A 72 9.51 4.45 10.56
C ASP A 72 9.19 4.29 12.06
N ARG A 73 10.10 4.77 12.92
CA ARG A 73 9.92 4.67 14.38
C ARG A 73 8.77 5.52 14.93
N GLN A 74 8.25 6.45 14.15
CA GLN A 74 7.09 7.29 14.50
C GLN A 74 5.79 6.68 13.97
N GLY A 75 5.84 5.54 13.28
CA GLY A 75 4.67 4.89 12.67
C GLY A 75 4.26 5.48 11.32
N ASN A 76 5.07 6.35 10.71
CA ASN A 76 4.79 6.85 9.37
C ASN A 76 5.11 5.79 8.33
N LEU A 77 4.30 5.71 7.29
CA LEU A 77 4.50 4.81 6.16
C LEU A 77 5.48 5.43 5.17
N CYS A 78 6.61 4.77 4.95
CA CYS A 78 7.54 5.08 3.87
C CYS A 78 7.27 4.14 2.69
N VAL A 79 7.11 4.72 1.50
CA VAL A 79 6.75 4.02 0.27
C VAL A 79 7.82 4.26 -0.79
N ILE A 80 8.37 3.17 -1.34
CA ILE A 80 9.31 3.23 -2.47
C ILE A 80 8.50 3.28 -3.77
N ASP A 81 8.50 4.45 -4.41
CA ASP A 81 7.79 4.74 -5.65
C ASP A 81 8.77 4.65 -6.83
N VAL A 82 9.09 3.40 -7.20
CA VAL A 82 10.24 3.04 -8.05
C VAL A 82 10.17 3.74 -9.41
N GLY A 83 9.01 3.69 -10.06
CA GLY A 83 8.80 4.30 -11.38
C GLY A 83 8.83 5.82 -11.40
N ASN A 84 8.81 6.47 -10.23
CA ASN A 84 9.01 7.91 -10.08
C ASN A 84 10.38 8.27 -9.46
N ASN A 85 11.26 7.29 -9.22
CA ASN A 85 12.58 7.48 -8.62
C ASN A 85 12.55 8.26 -7.29
N ARG A 86 11.54 8.00 -6.44
CA ARG A 86 11.38 8.71 -5.17
C ARG A 86 10.95 7.80 -4.02
N VAL A 87 11.07 8.33 -2.80
CA VAL A 87 10.43 7.80 -1.60
C VAL A 87 9.41 8.82 -1.11
N GLN A 88 8.20 8.38 -0.81
CA GLN A 88 7.17 9.20 -0.18
C GLN A 88 6.94 8.72 1.26
N LYS A 89 6.65 9.66 2.15
CA LYS A 89 6.37 9.40 3.56
C LYS A 89 4.97 9.91 3.89
N PHE A 90 4.15 9.07 4.51
CA PHE A 90 2.78 9.38 4.88
C PHE A 90 2.63 9.25 6.40
N ASP A 91 2.11 10.29 7.02
CA ASP A 91 1.64 10.20 8.40
C ASP A 91 0.26 9.54 8.40
N LEU A 92 0.17 8.36 8.98
CA LEU A 92 -1.09 7.60 9.09
C LEU A 92 -1.83 7.88 10.41
N ASN A 93 -1.28 8.74 11.28
CA ASN A 93 -1.87 9.09 12.56
C ASN A 93 -2.75 10.34 12.50
N ILE A 94 -2.78 11.03 11.34
CA ILE A 94 -3.63 12.20 11.12
C ILE A 94 -4.82 11.76 10.27
N ASN A 95 -6.01 11.76 10.89
CA ASN A 95 -7.29 11.57 10.20
C ASN A 95 -7.71 12.86 9.49
#